data_AF-A0A2V4DNL0-F1
#
_entry.id   AF-A0A2V4DNL0-F1
#
_cell.length_a   1.000
_cell.length_b   1.000
_cell.length_c   1.000
_cell.angle_alpha   90.00
_cell.angle_beta   90.00
_cell.angle_gamma   90.00
#
_symmetry.space_group_name_H-M   'P 1'
#
loop_
_entity.id
_entity.type
_entity.pdbx_description
1 polymer ?
#
loop_
_entity_poly.entity_id
_entity_poly.type
_entity_poly.pdbx_seq_one_letter_code
_entity_poly.pdbx_strand_id
1 'polypeptide(L)'
;MKNWATEEVEILTLNCHLPIADLMKLLPRRSYNAIYSKIRALDDNNIKPIQAKSFFNEKITSLADVDEYIKYDLIQCLECGKWFPFLPVHLNRIHQIDSIDYRIKHDLPAQTPLAGVKYREMHRAKMNKLIEDGIVVHEHLKDAIEKSKFAGRGKRATYELDRQRENVTKNQIWLKSPRTKVGHK
;
A
#
# COMPACT_ATOMS: atom_id res chain seq x y z
N MET A 1 -8.10 31.56 13.92
CA MET A 1 -7.92 30.10 13.93
C MET A 1 -6.96 29.76 15.05
N LYS A 2 -7.25 28.78 15.92
CA LYS A 2 -6.30 28.36 16.97
C LYS A 2 -5.05 27.79 16.31
N ASN A 3 -3.88 28.39 16.55
CA ASN A 3 -2.62 27.87 16.04
C ASN A 3 -2.40 26.43 16.54
N TRP A 4 -1.91 25.58 15.65
CA TRP A 4 -1.53 24.21 15.97
C TRP A 4 -0.08 24.21 16.42
N ALA A 5 0.23 23.57 17.55
CA ALA A 5 1.61 23.40 17.97
C ALA A 5 2.33 22.40 17.05
N THR A 6 3.64 22.55 16.89
CA THR A 6 4.46 21.66 16.04
C THR A 6 4.31 20.20 16.45
N GLU A 7 4.32 19.93 17.76
CA GLU A 7 4.11 18.60 18.34
C GLU A 7 2.74 18.01 17.98
N GLU A 8 1.67 18.81 18.01
CA GLU A 8 0.33 18.34 17.63
C GLU A 8 0.24 18.00 16.15
N VAL A 9 0.95 18.74 15.30
CA VAL A 9 1.05 18.46 13.86
C VAL A 9 1.83 17.16 13.64
N GLU A 10 2.95 16.96 14.33
CA GLU A 10 3.72 15.71 14.25
C GLU A 10 2.90 14.50 14.71
N ILE A 11 2.15 14.62 15.81
CA ILE A 11 1.24 13.58 16.29
C ILE A 11 0.22 13.22 15.19
N LEU A 12 -0.39 14.22 14.55
CA LEU A 12 -1.33 13.97 13.45
C LEU A 12 -0.65 13.30 12.25
N THR A 13 0.55 13.72 11.88
CA THR A 13 1.27 13.15 10.73
C THR A 13 1.69 11.70 10.98
N LEU A 14 2.16 11.39 12.20
CA LEU A 14 2.57 10.03 12.58
C LEU A 14 1.37 9.10 12.79
N ASN A 15 0.24 9.64 13.23
CA ASN A 15 -0.95 8.87 13.58
C ASN A 15 -2.12 9.07 12.61
N CYS A 16 -1.88 9.61 11.41
CA CYS A 16 -2.93 9.93 10.43
C CYS A 16 -3.78 8.72 10.01
N HIS A 17 -3.26 7.52 10.26
CA HIS A 17 -3.91 6.24 9.99
C HIS A 17 -4.99 5.87 11.03
N LEU A 18 -4.94 6.45 12.24
CA LEU A 18 -5.89 6.15 13.30
C LEU A 18 -7.28 6.76 12.98
N PRO A 19 -8.36 6.13 13.48
CA PRO A 19 -9.67 6.77 13.48
C PRO A 19 -9.63 8.03 14.34
N ILE A 20 -10.47 9.01 13.99
CA ILE A 20 -10.44 10.33 14.65
C ILE A 20 -10.73 10.20 16.16
N ALA A 21 -11.53 9.21 16.57
CA ALA A 21 -11.77 8.91 17.98
C ALA A 21 -10.47 8.57 18.75
N ASP A 22 -9.53 7.85 18.14
CA ASP A 22 -8.24 7.53 18.76
C ASP A 22 -7.29 8.72 18.70
N LEU A 23 -7.34 9.51 17.63
CA LEU A 23 -6.61 10.79 17.56
C LEU A 23 -7.07 11.78 18.63
N MET A 24 -8.36 11.79 18.97
CA MET A 24 -8.88 12.60 20.09
C MET A 24 -8.31 12.17 21.44
N LYS A 25 -7.94 10.90 21.63
CA LYS A 25 -7.24 10.46 22.86
C LYS A 25 -5.82 11.01 22.92
N LEU A 26 -5.13 11.09 21.78
CA LEU A 26 -3.78 11.64 21.66
C LEU A 26 -3.77 13.19 21.69
N LEU A 27 -4.87 13.81 21.26
CA LEU A 27 -5.06 15.27 21.21
C LEU A 27 -6.33 15.67 21.97
N PRO A 28 -6.37 15.45 23.31
CA PRO A 28 -7.60 15.63 24.10
C PRO A 28 -8.09 17.09 24.14
N ARG A 29 -7.21 18.04 23.83
CA ARG A 29 -7.54 19.48 23.75
C ARG A 29 -8.17 19.89 22.42
N ARG A 30 -8.26 18.99 21.45
CA ARG A 30 -8.75 19.27 20.10
C ARG A 30 -10.08 18.57 19.86
N SER A 31 -11.05 19.30 19.32
CA SER A 31 -12.34 18.74 18.94
C SER A 31 -12.22 17.90 17.67
N TYR A 32 -13.18 16.97 17.48
CA TYR A 32 -13.30 16.16 16.26
C TYR A 32 -13.16 17.02 14.99
N ASN A 33 -13.95 18.11 14.89
CA ASN A 33 -13.96 18.98 13.72
C ASN A 33 -12.62 19.73 13.52
N ALA A 34 -11.95 20.11 14.61
CA ALA A 34 -10.62 20.72 14.52
C ALA A 34 -9.59 19.72 13.97
N ILE A 35 -9.59 18.49 14.48
CA ILE A 35 -8.70 17.41 14.00
C ILE A 35 -8.99 17.10 12.53
N TYR A 36 -10.26 16.92 12.18
CA TYR A 36 -10.69 16.64 10.80
C TYR A 36 -10.25 17.73 9.82
N SER A 37 -10.54 19.00 10.13
CA SER A 37 -10.16 20.14 9.28
C SER A 37 -8.65 20.29 9.15
N LYS A 38 -7.88 20.01 10.21
CA LYS A 38 -6.41 20.07 10.16
C LYS A 38 -5.82 18.92 9.35
N ILE A 39 -6.31 17.69 9.51
CA ILE A 39 -5.89 16.56 8.68
C ILE A 39 -6.13 16.88 7.20
N ARG A 40 -7.34 17.37 6.87
CA ARG A 40 -7.66 17.81 5.50
C ARG A 40 -6.70 18.89 5.00
N ALA A 41 -6.36 19.86 5.83
CA ALA A 41 -5.41 20.91 5.47
C ALA A 41 -3.96 20.40 5.34
N LEU A 42 -3.56 19.38 6.11
CA LEU A 42 -2.25 18.73 5.97
C LEU A 42 -2.18 17.89 4.69
N ASP A 43 -3.26 17.19 4.37
CA ASP A 43 -3.45 16.47 3.10
C ASP A 43 -3.39 17.42 1.89
N ASP A 44 -3.94 18.64 2.03
CA ASP A 44 -3.92 19.67 0.98
C ASP A 44 -2.55 20.35 0.82
N ASN A 45 -1.68 20.31 1.84
CA ASN A 45 -0.32 20.89 1.81
C ASN A 45 0.78 19.86 1.54
N ASN A 46 0.43 18.63 1.14
CA ASN A 46 1.43 17.59 0.95
C ASN A 46 2.20 17.83 -0.36
N ILE A 47 3.37 18.43 -0.21
CA ILE A 47 4.24 18.88 -1.30
C ILE A 47 4.67 17.65 -2.11
N LYS A 48 4.38 17.69 -3.42
CA LYS A 48 4.90 16.74 -4.40
C LYS A 48 6.43 16.64 -4.24
N PRO A 49 7.02 15.43 -4.17
CA PRO A 49 8.47 15.32 -4.19
C PRO A 49 9.02 16.03 -5.43
N ILE A 50 10.05 16.86 -5.24
CA ILE A 50 10.52 17.87 -6.21
C ILE A 50 10.85 17.28 -7.60
N GLN A 51 11.08 15.97 -7.69
CA GLN A 51 11.44 15.24 -8.91
C GLN A 51 10.50 14.07 -9.24
N ALA A 52 9.35 13.94 -8.57
CA ALA A 52 8.48 12.80 -8.78
C ALA A 52 7.76 12.82 -10.13
N LYS A 53 7.84 11.70 -10.87
CA LYS A 53 6.94 11.40 -11.98
C LYS A 53 5.50 11.34 -11.43
N SER A 54 4.58 12.04 -12.08
CA SER A 54 3.17 11.99 -11.73
C SER A 54 2.52 10.83 -12.49
N PHE A 55 1.78 10.00 -11.78
CA PHE A 55 0.97 8.91 -12.33
C PHE A 55 -0.53 9.22 -12.22
N PHE A 56 -0.89 10.47 -11.93
CA PHE A 56 -2.28 10.90 -11.79
C PHE A 56 -3.14 10.50 -13.01
N ASN A 57 -4.22 9.77 -12.75
CA ASN A 57 -5.18 9.26 -13.74
C ASN A 57 -4.57 8.34 -14.82
N GLU A 58 -3.39 7.78 -14.57
CA GLU A 58 -2.73 6.83 -15.46
C GLU A 58 -2.83 5.40 -14.89
N LYS A 59 -3.03 4.42 -15.78
CA LYS A 59 -2.87 3.01 -15.42
C LYS A 59 -1.40 2.64 -15.47
N ILE A 60 -0.93 1.87 -14.48
CA ILE A 60 0.43 1.39 -14.48
C ILE A 60 0.55 0.20 -15.43
N THR A 61 1.45 0.30 -16.42
CA THR A 61 1.60 -0.69 -17.49
C THR A 61 2.88 -1.52 -17.38
N SER A 62 3.78 -1.18 -16.46
CA SER A 62 5.08 -1.87 -16.32
C SER A 62 5.54 -1.99 -14.87
N LEU A 63 6.43 -2.95 -14.61
CA LEU A 63 7.08 -3.09 -13.30
C LEU A 63 7.95 -1.87 -12.96
N ALA A 64 8.61 -1.27 -13.97
CA ALA A 64 9.43 -0.09 -13.76
C ALA A 64 8.60 1.11 -13.30
N ASP A 65 7.37 1.25 -13.83
CA ASP A 65 6.43 2.28 -13.37
C ASP A 65 5.94 2.00 -11.95
N VAL A 66 5.72 0.74 -11.56
CA VAL A 66 5.41 0.40 -10.16
C VAL A 66 6.56 0.77 -9.23
N ASP A 67 7.79 0.40 -9.58
CA ASP A 67 8.98 0.68 -8.78
C ASP A 67 9.19 2.18 -8.61
N GLU A 68 9.02 2.95 -9.69
CA GLU A 68 9.10 4.41 -9.66
C GLU A 68 7.98 5.02 -8.82
N TYR A 69 6.76 4.49 -8.90
CA TYR A 69 5.61 4.95 -8.10
C TYR A 69 5.79 4.77 -6.59
N ILE A 70 6.41 3.66 -6.16
CA ILE A 70 6.58 3.34 -4.72
C ILE A 70 7.89 3.82 -4.10
N LYS A 71 8.77 4.41 -4.90
CA LYS A 71 10.13 4.82 -4.50
C LYS A 71 10.17 5.96 -3.50
N TYR A 72 9.12 6.78 -3.46
CA TYR A 72 9.10 8.03 -2.71
C TYR A 72 8.66 7.84 -1.25
N ASP A 73 9.03 8.81 -0.40
CA ASP A 73 8.62 8.86 1.01
C ASP A 73 7.10 9.04 1.19
N LEU A 74 6.47 9.65 0.20
CA LEU A 74 5.03 9.80 0.07
C LEU A 74 4.58 9.04 -1.17
N ILE A 75 3.36 8.55 -1.17
CA ILE A 75 2.74 7.89 -2.32
C ILE A 75 1.67 8.79 -2.93
N GLN A 76 1.60 8.84 -4.25
CA GLN A 76 0.60 9.62 -4.97
C GLN A 76 -0.73 8.86 -5.06
N CYS A 77 -1.86 9.53 -4.82
CA CYS A 77 -3.17 9.00 -5.17
C CYS A 77 -3.39 9.11 -6.68
N LEU A 78 -3.71 8.00 -7.34
CA LEU A 78 -3.95 7.94 -8.78
C LEU A 78 -5.32 8.52 -9.16
N GLU A 79 -6.25 8.69 -8.20
CA GLU A 79 -7.59 9.27 -8.41
C GLU A 79 -7.63 10.80 -8.26
N CYS A 80 -6.83 11.37 -7.36
CA CYS A 80 -6.84 12.81 -7.08
C CYS A 80 -5.48 13.51 -7.23
N GLY A 81 -4.41 12.76 -7.47
CA GLY A 81 -3.07 13.28 -7.74
C GLY A 81 -2.31 13.80 -6.52
N LYS A 82 -2.96 13.83 -5.35
CA LYS A 82 -2.38 14.29 -4.07
C LYS A 82 -1.43 13.25 -3.49
N TRP A 83 -0.49 13.70 -2.66
CA TRP A 83 0.52 12.85 -2.04
C TRP A 83 0.13 12.54 -0.60
N PHE A 84 0.43 11.32 -0.13
CA PHE A 84 0.08 10.85 1.22
C PHE A 84 1.17 9.93 1.79
N PRO A 85 1.38 9.88 3.11
CA PRO A 85 2.23 8.85 3.70
C PRO A 85 1.55 7.47 3.66
N PHE A 86 0.22 7.43 3.81
CA PHE A 86 -0.59 6.22 3.84
C PHE A 86 -1.91 6.44 3.09
N LEU A 87 -2.09 5.71 2.00
CA LEU A 87 -3.20 5.94 1.06
C LEU A 87 -4.54 5.27 1.46
N PRO A 88 -4.60 4.06 2.06
CA PRO A 88 -5.87 3.36 2.31
C PRO A 88 -6.94 4.18 3.06
N VAL A 89 -6.52 4.96 4.05
CA VAL A 89 -7.44 5.82 4.82
C VAL A 89 -8.02 6.94 3.95
N HIS A 90 -7.21 7.50 3.06
CA HIS A 90 -7.66 8.49 2.09
C HIS A 90 -8.62 7.87 1.07
N LEU A 91 -8.31 6.68 0.53
CA LEU A 91 -9.17 5.99 -0.44
C LEU A 91 -10.55 5.73 0.11
N ASN A 92 -10.64 5.21 1.34
CA ASN A 92 -11.91 4.93 1.98
C ASN A 92 -12.72 6.22 2.25
N ARG A 93 -12.07 7.25 2.82
CA ARG A 93 -12.77 8.49 3.23
C ARG A 93 -13.18 9.39 2.07
N ILE A 94 -12.34 9.51 1.04
CA ILE A 94 -12.53 10.48 -0.05
C ILE A 94 -13.10 9.83 -1.30
N HIS A 95 -12.61 8.63 -1.65
CA HIS A 95 -12.98 7.95 -2.87
C HIS A 95 -13.99 6.81 -2.65
N GLN A 96 -14.22 6.39 -1.41
CA GLN A 96 -15.11 5.27 -1.05
C GLN A 96 -14.75 3.97 -1.78
N ILE A 97 -13.45 3.76 -2.04
CA ILE A 97 -12.91 2.58 -2.72
C ILE A 97 -12.00 1.84 -1.73
N ASP A 98 -12.08 0.51 -1.72
CA ASP A 98 -11.17 -0.32 -0.93
C ASP A 98 -9.78 -0.44 -1.59
N SER A 99 -8.77 -0.76 -0.78
CA SER A 99 -7.39 -0.95 -1.25
C SER A 99 -7.26 -2.03 -2.32
N ILE A 100 -8.09 -3.09 -2.27
CA ILE A 100 -8.06 -4.17 -3.26
C ILE A 100 -8.60 -3.66 -4.61
N ASP A 101 -9.77 -3.04 -4.59
CA ASP A 101 -10.42 -2.49 -5.79
C ASP A 101 -9.59 -1.39 -6.43
N TYR A 102 -8.96 -0.54 -5.62
CA TYR A 102 -8.03 0.48 -6.09
C TYR A 102 -6.86 -0.12 -6.88
N ARG A 103 -6.28 -1.22 -6.40
CA ARG A 103 -5.20 -1.90 -7.12
C ARG A 103 -5.68 -2.49 -8.43
N ILE A 104 -6.85 -3.13 -8.43
CA ILE A 104 -7.45 -3.72 -9.64
C ILE A 104 -7.74 -2.62 -10.67
N LYS A 105 -8.27 -1.48 -10.24
CA LYS A 105 -8.64 -0.36 -11.12
C LYS A 105 -7.43 0.23 -11.85
N HIS A 106 -6.31 0.37 -11.13
CA HIS A 106 -5.06 0.97 -11.63
C HIS A 106 -4.02 -0.04 -12.12
N ASP A 107 -4.40 -1.31 -12.22
CA ASP A 107 -3.54 -2.44 -12.62
C ASP A 107 -2.26 -2.58 -11.76
N LEU A 108 -2.37 -2.23 -10.47
CA LEU A 108 -1.31 -2.43 -9.49
C LEU A 108 -1.28 -3.89 -9.03
N PRO A 109 -0.08 -4.48 -8.89
CA PRO A 109 0.07 -5.80 -8.28
C PRO A 109 -0.54 -5.89 -6.89
N ALA A 110 -1.05 -7.08 -6.55
CA ALA A 110 -1.67 -7.35 -5.26
C ALA A 110 -0.72 -7.20 -4.06
N GLN A 111 0.59 -7.11 -4.26
CA GLN A 111 1.58 -6.86 -3.20
C GLN A 111 2.11 -5.42 -3.18
N THR A 112 1.72 -4.57 -4.13
CA THR A 112 2.20 -3.18 -4.19
C THR A 112 1.81 -2.40 -2.94
N PRO A 113 2.76 -1.82 -2.20
CA PRO A 113 2.43 -1.03 -1.03
C PRO A 113 1.67 0.23 -1.42
N LEU A 114 0.57 0.51 -0.71
CA LEU A 114 -0.18 1.77 -0.83
C LEU A 114 0.29 2.79 0.22
N ALA A 115 1.61 2.81 0.48
CA ALA A 115 2.22 3.63 1.51
C ALA A 115 3.64 4.03 1.08
N GLY A 116 4.05 5.24 1.45
CA GLY A 116 5.39 5.75 1.16
C GLY A 116 6.49 5.04 1.96
N VAL A 117 7.74 5.17 1.51
CA VAL A 117 8.91 4.47 2.09
C VAL A 117 9.04 4.73 3.59
N LYS A 118 9.12 6.00 4.00
CA LYS A 118 9.28 6.40 5.40
C LYS A 118 8.21 5.81 6.33
N TYR A 119 6.95 5.78 5.88
CA TYR A 119 5.87 5.18 6.65
C TYR A 119 6.05 3.67 6.82
N ARG A 120 6.45 2.97 5.75
CA ARG A 120 6.70 1.52 5.78
C ARG A 120 7.85 1.15 6.70
N GLU A 121 8.92 1.93 6.72
CA GLU A 121 10.08 1.71 7.60
C GLU A 121 9.71 1.89 9.06
N MET A 122 9.04 3.00 9.39
CA MET A 122 8.54 3.28 10.74
C MET A 122 7.61 2.16 11.24
N HIS A 123 6.65 1.75 10.40
CA HIS A 123 5.72 0.68 10.75
C HIS A 123 6.44 -0.66 10.93
N ARG A 124 7.42 -0.98 10.07
CA ARG A 124 8.24 -2.18 10.22
C ARG A 124 9.01 -2.17 11.55
N ALA A 125 9.65 -1.06 11.89
CA ALA A 125 10.39 -0.92 13.15
C ALA A 125 9.46 -1.10 14.37
N LYS A 126 8.25 -0.51 14.32
CA LYS A 126 7.22 -0.72 15.34
C LYS A 126 6.84 -2.20 15.47
N MET A 127 6.62 -2.89 14.34
CA MET A 127 6.24 -4.30 14.40
C MET A 127 7.36 -5.19 14.95
N ASN A 128 8.61 -4.92 14.60
CA ASN A 128 9.75 -5.65 15.13
C ASN A 128 9.85 -5.51 16.65
N LYS A 129 9.66 -4.30 17.20
CA LYS A 129 9.61 -4.08 18.65
C LYS A 129 8.50 -4.89 19.32
N LEU A 130 7.30 -4.92 18.74
CA LEU A 130 6.19 -5.70 19.30
C LEU A 130 6.45 -7.21 19.29
N ILE A 131 7.24 -7.70 18.33
CA ILE A 131 7.69 -9.10 18.27
C ILE A 131 8.76 -9.35 19.34
N GLU A 132 9.74 -8.45 19.49
CA GLU A 132 10.78 -8.51 20.52
C GLU A 132 10.19 -8.48 21.94
N ASP A 133 9.17 -7.64 22.15
CA ASP A 133 8.42 -7.51 23.41
C ASP A 133 7.49 -8.72 23.67
N GLY A 134 7.38 -9.66 22.72
CA GLY A 134 6.52 -10.84 22.83
C GLY A 134 5.02 -10.55 22.77
N ILE A 135 4.62 -9.32 22.45
CA ILE A 135 3.21 -8.92 22.31
C ILE A 135 2.60 -9.55 21.05
N VAL A 136 3.38 -9.62 19.97
CA VAL A 136 2.98 -10.27 18.71
C VAL A 136 3.62 -11.64 18.62
N VAL A 137 2.82 -12.67 18.91
CA VAL A 137 3.22 -14.08 18.84
C VAL A 137 2.75 -14.74 17.55
N HIS A 138 3.51 -15.73 17.07
CA HIS A 138 3.26 -16.42 15.79
C HIS A 138 2.39 -17.69 15.94
N GLU A 139 1.64 -17.83 17.04
CA GLU A 139 0.86 -19.04 17.31
C GLU A 139 -0.25 -19.26 16.28
N HIS A 140 -0.87 -18.18 15.81
CA HIS A 140 -1.95 -18.18 14.82
C HIS A 140 -1.51 -18.52 13.39
N LEU A 141 -0.20 -18.68 13.14
CA LEU A 141 0.33 -18.87 11.78
C LEU A 141 -0.07 -20.23 11.19
N LYS A 142 -0.24 -21.26 12.02
CA LYS A 142 -0.65 -22.61 11.57
C LYS A 142 -2.01 -22.57 10.86
N ASP A 143 -2.99 -21.95 11.51
CA ASP A 143 -4.34 -21.81 10.95
C ASP A 143 -4.35 -20.91 9.70
N ALA A 144 -3.50 -19.88 9.68
CA ALA A 144 -3.34 -19.02 8.52
C ALA A 144 -2.76 -19.76 7.31
N ILE A 145 -1.76 -20.63 7.52
CA ILE A 145 -1.19 -21.48 6.46
C ILE A 145 -2.26 -22.42 5.91
N GLU A 146 -3.05 -23.05 6.77
CA GLU A 146 -4.10 -23.98 6.33
C GLU A 146 -5.16 -23.26 5.49
N LYS A 147 -5.66 -22.12 5.96
CA LYS A 147 -6.59 -21.28 5.19
C LYS A 147 -6.00 -20.82 3.86
N SER A 148 -4.71 -20.51 3.82
CA SER A 148 -4.03 -20.06 2.60
C SER A 148 -3.96 -21.13 1.50
N LYS A 149 -3.97 -22.43 1.85
CA LYS A 149 -3.98 -23.50 0.83
C LYS A 149 -5.24 -23.47 -0.03
N PHE A 150 -6.36 -23.08 0.57
CA PHE A 150 -7.67 -23.04 -0.07
C PHE A 150 -8.04 -21.64 -0.57
N ALA A 151 -7.33 -20.59 -0.11
CA ALA A 151 -7.49 -19.25 -0.64
C ALA A 151 -7.00 -19.24 -2.11
N GLY A 152 -7.93 -19.02 -3.05
CA GLY A 152 -7.60 -18.90 -4.47
C GLY A 152 -6.55 -17.82 -4.73
N ARG A 153 -5.90 -17.87 -5.89
CA ARG A 153 -4.93 -16.84 -6.29
C ARG A 153 -5.68 -15.59 -6.73
N GLY A 154 -5.36 -14.45 -6.12
CA GLY A 154 -5.96 -13.16 -6.47
C GLY A 154 -5.68 -12.73 -7.92
N LYS A 155 -6.36 -11.67 -8.37
CA LYS A 155 -6.18 -11.12 -9.72
C LYS A 155 -4.76 -10.56 -9.89
N ARG A 156 -4.10 -10.94 -10.98
CA ARG A 156 -2.77 -10.43 -11.36
C ARG A 156 -2.89 -9.22 -12.27
N ALA A 157 -1.88 -8.34 -12.24
CA ALA A 157 -1.80 -7.21 -13.14
C ALA A 157 -1.66 -7.69 -14.60
N THR A 158 -2.20 -6.94 -15.56
CA THR A 158 -2.28 -7.37 -16.96
C THR A 158 -0.89 -7.55 -17.58
N TYR A 159 0.02 -6.61 -17.33
CA TYR A 159 1.40 -6.68 -17.84
C TYR A 159 2.20 -7.85 -17.25
N GLU A 160 1.87 -8.35 -16.05
CA GLU A 160 2.50 -9.56 -15.50
C GLU A 160 2.06 -10.81 -16.25
N LEU A 161 0.79 -10.88 -16.63
CA LEU A 161 0.24 -12.00 -17.40
C LEU A 161 0.88 -12.06 -18.79
N ASP A 162 1.07 -10.92 -19.44
CA ASP A 162 1.72 -10.85 -20.75
C ASP A 162 3.20 -11.23 -20.66
N ARG A 163 3.93 -10.73 -19.66
CA ARG A 163 5.31 -11.18 -19.39
C ARG A 163 5.38 -12.69 -19.12
N GLN A 164 4.42 -13.24 -18.37
CA GLN A 164 4.38 -14.67 -18.12
C GLN A 164 4.14 -15.46 -19.40
N ARG A 165 3.20 -15.02 -20.25
CA ARG A 165 2.94 -15.63 -21.56
C ARG A 165 4.20 -15.62 -22.42
N GLU A 166 4.90 -14.50 -22.49
CA GLU A 166 6.18 -14.41 -23.19
C GLU A 166 7.23 -15.38 -22.65
N ASN A 167 7.40 -15.45 -21.32
CA ASN A 167 8.36 -16.35 -20.70
C ASN A 167 8.04 -17.83 -20.97
N VAL A 168 6.76 -18.18 -20.93
CA VAL A 168 6.25 -19.51 -21.31
C VAL A 168 6.62 -19.81 -22.77
N THR A 169 6.32 -18.89 -23.68
CA THR A 169 6.64 -19.02 -25.11
C THR A 169 8.14 -19.06 -25.40
N LYS A 170 8.96 -18.30 -24.67
CA LYS A 170 10.44 -18.25 -24.85
C LYS A 170 11.12 -19.50 -24.30
N ASN A 171 10.74 -19.95 -23.12
CA ASN A 171 11.45 -21.02 -22.43
C ASN A 171 10.99 -22.42 -22.86
N GLN A 172 9.74 -22.56 -23.31
CA GLN A 172 9.10 -23.81 -23.76
C GLN A 172 9.58 -25.04 -22.98
N ILE A 173 9.53 -24.94 -21.64
CA ILE A 173 10.18 -25.89 -20.73
C ILE A 173 9.68 -27.32 -20.98
N TRP A 174 8.44 -27.47 -21.44
CA TRP A 174 7.84 -28.76 -21.82
C TRP A 174 8.48 -29.42 -23.06
N LEU A 175 9.23 -28.71 -23.90
CA LEU A 175 10.06 -29.33 -24.95
C LEU A 175 11.39 -29.87 -24.42
N LYS A 176 11.89 -29.28 -23.32
CA LYS A 176 13.14 -29.67 -22.67
C LYS A 176 12.95 -30.72 -21.59
N SER A 177 11.72 -30.91 -21.11
CA SER A 177 11.38 -31.88 -20.06
C SER A 177 11.60 -33.33 -20.55
N PRO A 178 12.32 -34.17 -19.80
CA PRO A 178 12.43 -35.60 -20.10
C PRO A 178 11.06 -36.30 -20.13
N ARG A 179 10.08 -35.80 -19.36
CA ARG A 179 8.75 -36.41 -19.21
C ARG A 179 7.89 -36.37 -20.47
N THR A 180 8.12 -35.42 -21.36
CA THR A 180 7.37 -35.28 -22.64
C THR A 180 8.05 -36.01 -23.80
N LYS A 181 9.31 -36.44 -23.65
CA LYS A 181 10.06 -37.21 -24.67
C LYS A 181 9.84 -38.72 -24.56
N VAL A 182 9.52 -39.23 -23.36
CA VAL A 182 9.15 -40.63 -23.19
C VAL A 182 7.68 -40.76 -23.54
N GLY A 183 7.39 -40.91 -24.82
CA GLY A 183 6.07 -41.29 -25.29
C GLY A 183 5.63 -42.56 -24.57
N HIS A 184 4.40 -42.55 -24.05
CA HIS A 184 3.74 -43.74 -23.55
C HIS A 184 3.81 -44.84 -24.62
N LYS A 185 4.61 -45.88 -24.36
CA LYS A 185 4.48 -47.18 -25.02
C LYS A 185 3.43 -47.99 -24.26
#